data_AF-A0A426RUA7-F1
#
_entry.id   AF-A0A426RUA7-F1
#
_cell.length_a   1.000
_cell.length_b   1.000
_cell.length_c   1.000
_cell.angle_alpha   90.00
_cell.angle_beta   90.00
_cell.angle_gamma   90.00
#
_symmetry.space_group_name_H-M   'P 1'
#
loop_
_entity.id
_entity.type
_entity.pdbx_description
1 polymer ?
#
loop_
_entity_poly.entity_id
_entity_poly.type
_entity_poly.pdbx_seq_one_letter_code
_entity_poly.pdbx_strand_id
1 'polypeptide(L)'
;MAVMHRIRIFHSVLALTVLAAYFSAEMGLVHAWLGYGVAALILFRLIWALSGAPQLGLARFHPSFKDLHLKGIMTHPAISQVLLAGIALSVIGATGSGIMMDKGRALQPSALSSFSLSDENGRERREDEASEITEEAHEYLANLAIALVMLHVLYLLSFKLPLARFMLFANKSGK
;
A
#
# COMPACT_ATOMS: atom_id res chain seq x y z
N MET A 1 5.58 -1.26 -25.57
CA MET A 1 4.16 -1.62 -25.31
C MET A 1 3.98 -2.57 -24.13
N ALA A 2 4.79 -3.62 -23.95
CA ALA A 2 4.58 -4.64 -22.90
C ALA A 2 4.83 -4.16 -21.44
N VAL A 3 5.81 -3.27 -21.21
CA VAL A 3 6.21 -2.86 -19.85
C VAL A 3 5.13 -2.02 -19.15
N MET A 4 4.57 -1.02 -19.85
CA MET A 4 3.50 -0.17 -19.30
C MET A 4 2.24 -0.98 -18.95
N HIS A 5 1.92 -2.02 -19.73
CA HIS A 5 0.80 -2.91 -19.45
C HIS A 5 1.04 -3.78 -18.20
N ARG A 6 2.26 -4.30 -18.02
CA ARG A 6 2.64 -5.06 -16.81
C ARG A 6 2.52 -4.21 -15.54
N ILE A 7 2.99 -2.96 -15.59
CA ILE A 7 2.89 -2.03 -14.45
C ILE A 7 1.43 -1.74 -14.11
N ARG A 8 0.56 -1.56 -15.12
CA ARG A 8 -0.87 -1.35 -14.93
C ARG A 8 -1.53 -2.55 -14.25
N ILE A 9 -1.32 -3.76 -14.79
CA ILE A 9 -1.87 -4.98 -14.18
C ILE A 9 -1.40 -5.11 -12.74
N PHE A 10 -0.10 -4.91 -12.51
CA PHE A 10 0.47 -5.02 -11.17
C PHE A 10 -0.17 -4.02 -10.20
N HIS A 11 -0.32 -2.76 -10.61
CA HIS A 11 -0.98 -1.74 -9.80
C HIS A 11 -2.46 -2.07 -9.55
N SER A 12 -3.18 -2.55 -10.57
CA SER A 12 -4.59 -2.97 -10.43
C SER A 12 -4.74 -4.15 -9.48
N VAL A 13 -3.84 -5.14 -9.54
CA VAL A 13 -3.82 -6.29 -8.62
C VAL A 13 -3.51 -5.82 -7.20
N LEU A 14 -2.52 -4.94 -7.01
CA LEU A 14 -2.20 -4.36 -5.70
C LEU A 14 -3.40 -3.59 -5.13
N ALA A 15 -4.02 -2.72 -5.93
CA ALA A 15 -5.18 -1.94 -5.51
C ALA A 15 -6.38 -2.84 -5.14
N LEU A 16 -6.66 -3.86 -5.95
CA LEU A 16 -7.74 -4.81 -5.69
C LEU A 16 -7.48 -5.63 -4.43
N THR A 17 -6.24 -6.05 -4.20
CA THR A 17 -5.86 -6.83 -3.01
C THR A 17 -5.94 -5.98 -1.74
N VAL A 18 -5.50 -4.72 -1.78
CA VAL A 18 -5.65 -3.77 -0.66
C VAL A 18 -7.14 -3.53 -0.36
N LEU A 19 -7.97 -3.37 -1.38
CA LEU A 19 -9.41 -3.17 -1.20
C LEU A 19 -10.10 -4.42 -0.64
N ALA A 20 -9.73 -5.60 -1.12
CA ALA A 20 -10.20 -6.87 -0.58
C ALA A 20 -9.78 -7.03 0.90
N ALA A 21 -8.53 -6.70 1.24
CA ALA A 21 -8.04 -6.74 2.61
C ALA A 21 -8.87 -5.84 3.53
N TYR A 22 -9.18 -4.62 3.09
CA TYR A 22 -10.02 -3.68 3.82
C TYR A 22 -11.44 -4.22 4.06
N PHE A 23 -12.11 -4.72 3.02
CA PHE A 23 -13.46 -5.30 3.20
C PHE A 23 -13.47 -6.58 4.03
N SER A 24 -12.37 -7.32 4.04
CA SER A 24 -12.23 -8.54 4.83
C SER A 24 -11.81 -8.28 6.28
N ALA A 25 -11.65 -7.03 6.73
CA ALA A 25 -11.10 -6.70 8.06
C ALA A 25 -11.75 -7.46 9.22
N GLU A 26 -13.06 -7.70 9.16
CA GLU A 26 -13.81 -8.45 10.17
C GLU A 26 -13.64 -9.98 10.09
N MET A 27 -13.08 -10.49 8.98
CA MET A 27 -12.95 -11.93 8.70
C MET A 27 -11.64 -12.55 9.20
N GLY A 28 -10.89 -11.85 10.06
CA GLY A 28 -9.71 -12.34 10.81
C GLY A 28 -8.67 -13.06 9.95
N LEU A 29 -8.82 -14.37 9.78
CA LEU A 29 -7.92 -15.21 8.97
C LEU A 29 -7.86 -14.76 7.50
N VAL A 30 -9.00 -14.40 6.89
CA VAL A 30 -9.03 -13.95 5.50
C VAL A 30 -8.32 -12.61 5.35
N HIS A 31 -8.52 -11.71 6.33
CA HIS A 31 -7.81 -10.43 6.39
C HIS A 31 -6.30 -10.64 6.49
N ALA A 32 -5.85 -11.51 7.40
CA ALA A 32 -4.43 -11.81 7.57
C ALA A 32 -3.82 -12.37 6.28
N TRP A 33 -4.48 -13.33 5.62
CA TRP A 33 -4.03 -13.88 4.34
C TRP A 33 -3.91 -12.82 3.24
N LEU A 34 -4.91 -11.94 3.13
CA LEU A 34 -4.88 -10.84 2.17
C LEU A 34 -3.79 -9.82 2.52
N GLY A 35 -3.56 -9.55 3.80
CA GLY A 35 -2.44 -8.72 4.29
C GLY A 35 -1.08 -9.28 3.90
N TYR A 36 -0.87 -10.60 4.05
CA TYR A 36 0.34 -11.26 3.55
C TYR A 36 0.47 -11.20 2.02
N GLY A 37 -0.65 -11.27 1.31
CA GLY A 37 -0.70 -11.03 -0.13
C GLY A 37 -0.24 -9.63 -0.51
N VAL A 38 -0.73 -8.60 0.19
CA VAL A 38 -0.29 -7.20 0.02
C VAL A 38 1.21 -7.06 0.34
N ALA A 39 1.69 -7.68 1.42
CA ALA A 39 3.10 -7.66 1.79
C ALA A 39 4.00 -8.23 0.70
N ALA A 40 3.62 -9.38 0.14
CA ALA A 40 4.35 -10.03 -0.95
C ALA A 40 4.38 -9.16 -2.21
N LEU A 41 3.27 -8.54 -2.59
CA LEU A 41 3.21 -7.62 -3.72
C LEU A 41 4.10 -6.39 -3.48
N ILE A 42 4.06 -5.78 -2.29
CA ILE A 42 4.93 -4.64 -1.96
C ILE A 42 6.41 -5.03 -2.04
N LEU A 43 6.77 -6.20 -1.49
CA LEU A 43 8.15 -6.68 -1.51
C LEU A 43 8.63 -6.91 -2.95
N PHE A 44 7.80 -7.55 -3.77
CA PHE A 44 8.10 -7.76 -5.18
C PHE A 44 8.25 -6.43 -5.93
N ARG A 45 7.41 -5.44 -5.62
CA ARG A 45 7.53 -4.08 -6.16
C ARG A 45 8.83 -3.42 -5.75
N LEU A 46 9.26 -3.59 -4.51
CA LEU A 46 10.51 -3.03 -4.00
C LEU A 46 11.72 -3.70 -4.64
N ILE A 47 11.71 -5.03 -4.78
CA ILE A 47 12.74 -5.80 -5.49
C ILE A 47 12.85 -5.30 -6.93
N TRP A 48 11.75 -5.09 -7.64
CA TRP A 48 11.78 -4.51 -8.99
C TRP A 48 12.22 -3.05 -9.05
N ALA A 49 11.84 -2.24 -8.07
CA ALA A 49 12.30 -0.86 -7.97
C ALA A 49 13.83 -0.81 -7.75
N LEU A 50 14.38 -1.77 -7.01
CA LEU A 50 15.81 -1.89 -6.71
C LEU A 50 16.62 -2.60 -7.82
N SER A 51 16.05 -3.60 -8.50
CA SER A 51 16.76 -4.50 -9.45
C SER A 51 16.98 -3.93 -10.85
N GLY A 52 16.67 -2.65 -11.09
CA GLY A 52 17.14 -1.95 -12.28
C GLY A 52 16.05 -1.47 -13.23
N ALA A 53 15.75 -0.18 -13.11
CA ALA A 53 16.00 0.77 -14.20
C ALA A 53 15.98 2.18 -13.57
N PRO A 54 16.95 3.05 -13.87
CA PRO A 54 17.02 4.42 -13.36
C PRO A 54 15.92 5.36 -13.90
N GLN A 55 14.70 4.85 -14.13
CA GLN A 55 13.52 5.64 -14.52
C GLN A 55 12.56 5.89 -13.35
N LEU A 56 12.74 5.19 -12.23
CA LEU A 56 12.03 5.44 -10.96
C LEU A 56 12.99 5.62 -9.78
N GLY A 57 14.28 5.80 -10.06
CA GLY A 57 15.26 6.10 -9.04
C GLY A 57 14.87 7.39 -8.33
N LEU A 58 15.10 7.40 -7.03
CA LEU A 58 15.11 8.55 -6.12
C LEU A 58 16.01 9.72 -6.60
N ALA A 59 16.45 9.75 -7.86
CA ALA A 59 17.18 10.81 -8.54
C ALA A 59 16.28 11.92 -9.12
N ARG A 60 14.94 11.80 -9.06
CA ARG A 60 14.05 12.98 -9.22
C ARG A 60 13.78 13.71 -7.89
N PHE A 61 14.47 13.31 -6.82
CA PHE A 61 14.51 14.04 -5.54
C PHE A 61 15.49 15.23 -5.55
N HIS A 62 15.81 15.75 -6.74
CA HIS A 62 16.46 17.04 -6.90
C HIS A 62 15.82 17.78 -8.08
N PRO A 63 14.69 18.49 -7.88
CA PRO A 63 14.36 19.55 -8.83
C PRO A 63 15.48 20.58 -8.74
N SER A 64 16.30 20.68 -9.77
CA SER A 64 17.10 21.89 -9.99
C SER A 64 16.12 23.07 -9.97
N PHE A 65 16.21 23.90 -8.93
CA PHE A 65 15.42 25.11 -8.74
C PHE A 65 15.79 26.15 -9.81
N LYS A 66 15.39 25.93 -11.06
CA LYS A 66 15.68 26.87 -12.14
C LYS A 66 14.51 27.25 -13.05
N ASP A 67 13.28 26.86 -12.72
CA ASP A 67 12.11 27.50 -13.34
C ASP A 67 10.89 27.45 -12.42
N LEU A 68 10.92 28.29 -11.38
CA LEU A 68 9.69 28.80 -10.80
C LEU A 68 9.08 29.79 -11.79
N HIS A 69 8.23 29.30 -12.68
CA HIS A 69 7.18 30.14 -13.25
C HIS A 69 5.83 29.74 -12.66
N LEU A 70 5.50 30.47 -11.60
CA LEU A 70 4.22 30.45 -10.89
C LEU A 70 3.05 30.51 -11.87
N LYS A 71 2.31 29.40 -12.00
CA LYS A 71 0.91 29.40 -12.45
C LYS A 71 0.22 28.09 -12.02
N GLY A 72 -0.48 28.15 -10.89
CA GLY A 72 -1.42 27.12 -10.42
C GLY A 72 -0.89 26.26 -9.28
N ILE A 73 -1.16 26.67 -8.03
CA ILE A 73 -0.82 25.95 -6.79
C ILE A 73 -1.42 24.53 -6.78
N MET A 74 -2.52 24.30 -7.50
CA MET A 74 -3.29 23.04 -7.49
C MET A 74 -2.88 22.02 -8.56
N THR A 75 -1.96 22.36 -9.47
CA THR A 75 -1.50 21.45 -10.54
C THR A 75 -0.02 21.10 -10.37
N HIS A 76 0.52 21.20 -9.16
CA HIS A 76 1.91 20.86 -8.91
C HIS A 76 2.10 19.33 -8.94
N PRO A 77 3.10 18.82 -9.70
CA PRO A 77 3.45 17.40 -9.68
C PRO A 77 3.86 16.92 -8.27
N ALA A 78 4.23 17.85 -7.38
CA ALA A 78 4.50 17.59 -5.97
C ALA A 78 3.28 17.03 -5.21
N ILE A 79 2.05 17.49 -5.51
CA ILE A 79 0.84 17.01 -4.80
C ILE A 79 0.61 15.54 -5.09
N SER A 80 0.70 15.14 -6.37
CA SER A 80 0.58 13.74 -6.75
C SER A 80 1.70 12.89 -6.16
N GLN A 81 2.91 13.43 -6.01
CA GLN A 81 4.04 12.70 -5.41
C GLN A 81 3.85 12.52 -3.90
N VAL A 82 3.46 13.56 -3.18
CA VAL A 82 3.18 13.50 -1.73
C VAL A 82 2.01 12.55 -1.47
N LEU A 83 0.96 12.60 -2.30
CA LEU A 83 -0.18 11.70 -2.18
C LEU A 83 0.20 10.24 -2.39
N LEU A 84 0.96 9.94 -3.44
CA LEU A 84 1.44 8.57 -3.70
C LEU A 84 2.42 8.08 -2.63
N ALA A 85 3.31 8.95 -2.14
CA ALA A 85 4.21 8.64 -1.03
C ALA A 85 3.43 8.38 0.26
N GLY A 86 2.41 9.19 0.55
CA GLY A 86 1.52 9.00 1.69
C GLY A 86 0.79 7.67 1.63
N ILE A 87 0.21 7.30 0.48
CA ILE A 87 -0.42 5.98 0.27
C ILE A 87 0.59 4.85 0.48
N ALA A 88 1.79 4.98 -0.11
CA ALA A 88 2.81 3.96 0.03
C ALA A 88 3.21 3.77 1.50
N LEU A 89 3.46 4.86 2.23
CA LEU A 89 3.83 4.83 3.63
C LEU A 89 2.72 4.26 4.52
N SER A 90 1.47 4.66 4.31
CA SER A 90 0.34 4.15 5.11
C SER A 90 0.09 2.67 4.86
N VAL A 91 0.12 2.22 3.59
CA VAL A 91 -0.06 0.79 3.27
C VAL A 91 1.11 -0.05 3.79
N ILE A 92 2.35 0.42 3.66
CA ILE A 92 3.52 -0.28 4.22
C ILE A 92 3.41 -0.37 5.75
N GLY A 93 3.04 0.73 6.41
CA GLY A 93 2.85 0.80 7.86
C GLY A 93 1.75 -0.16 8.33
N ALA A 94 0.57 -0.10 7.72
CA ALA A 94 -0.56 -0.98 8.05
C ALA A 94 -0.21 -2.46 7.82
N THR A 95 0.48 -2.78 6.72
CA THR A 95 0.91 -4.15 6.45
C THR A 95 1.93 -4.62 7.50
N GLY A 96 2.88 -3.76 7.87
CA GLY A 96 3.89 -4.05 8.88
C GLY A 96 3.30 -4.27 10.27
N SER A 97 2.39 -3.41 10.71
CA SER A 97 1.68 -3.58 11.99
C SER A 97 0.79 -4.82 11.97
N GLY A 98 0.11 -5.12 10.86
CA GLY A 98 -0.71 -6.33 10.73
C GLY A 98 0.11 -7.62 10.86
N ILE A 99 1.30 -7.68 10.26
CA ILE A 99 2.22 -8.83 10.42
C ILE A 99 2.71 -8.96 11.86
N MET A 100 2.99 -7.84 12.53
CA MET A 100 3.42 -7.83 13.93
C MET A 100 2.30 -8.32 14.87
N MET A 101 1.05 -7.97 14.59
CA MET A 101 -0.12 -8.45 15.35
C MET A 101 -0.42 -9.94 15.11
N ASP A 102 -0.31 -10.40 13.85
CA ASP A 102 -0.56 -11.80 13.50
C ASP A 102 0.45 -12.74 14.17
N LYS A 103 1.70 -12.28 14.38
CA LYS A 103 2.81 -13.09 14.92
C LYS A 103 3.01 -14.43 14.17
N GLY A 104 2.61 -14.48 12.89
CA GLY A 104 2.69 -15.65 12.02
C GLY A 104 1.59 -16.71 12.26
N ARG A 105 0.54 -16.40 13.03
CA ARG A 105 -0.59 -17.32 13.26
C ARG A 105 -1.28 -17.72 11.95
N ALA A 106 -1.41 -16.82 10.98
CA ALA A 106 -2.04 -17.14 9.70
C ALA A 106 -1.18 -18.06 8.81
N LEU A 107 0.12 -18.18 9.09
CA LEU A 107 1.07 -19.03 8.37
C LEU A 107 1.30 -20.38 9.07
N GLN A 108 0.86 -20.54 10.32
CA GLN A 108 1.02 -21.79 11.04
C GLN A 108 0.06 -22.86 10.49
N PRO A 109 0.54 -24.08 10.21
CA PRO A 109 -0.33 -25.22 9.98
C PRO A 109 -1.24 -25.40 11.19
N SER A 110 -2.54 -25.56 10.97
CA SER A 110 -3.56 -25.73 12.02
C SER A 110 -3.26 -26.89 13.00
N ALA A 111 -2.39 -27.83 12.62
CA ALA A 111 -1.91 -28.91 13.48
C ALA A 111 -0.85 -28.49 14.52
N LEU A 112 -0.15 -27.37 14.33
CA LEU A 112 0.90 -26.87 15.24
C LEU A 112 0.38 -25.79 16.20
N SER A 113 -0.78 -25.20 15.93
CA SER A 113 -1.42 -24.17 16.75
C SER A 113 -1.74 -24.65 18.18
N SER A 114 -1.93 -25.96 18.37
CA SER A 114 -2.21 -26.58 19.68
C SER A 114 -0.97 -26.78 20.56
N PHE A 115 0.24 -26.65 20.01
CA PHE A 115 1.50 -26.96 20.72
C PHE A 115 2.19 -25.72 21.30
N SER A 116 1.68 -24.52 21.02
CA SER A 116 2.23 -23.26 21.54
C SER A 116 1.53 -22.84 22.85
N LEU A 117 1.60 -23.68 23.87
CA LEU A 117 1.32 -23.30 25.25
C LEU A 117 2.58 -23.59 26.06
N SER A 118 3.33 -22.53 26.37
CA SER A 118 4.21 -22.37 27.53
C SER A 118 5.26 -21.30 27.19
N ASP A 119 4.95 -20.04 27.47
CA ASP A 119 5.98 -19.14 27.97
C ASP A 119 5.41 -18.33 29.14
N GLU A 120 6.21 -18.24 30.19
CA GLU A 120 5.78 -18.08 31.58
C GLU A 120 5.44 -16.63 31.97
N ASN A 121 4.25 -16.51 32.57
CA ASN A 121 3.80 -15.59 33.62
C ASN A 121 4.85 -14.58 34.16
N GLY A 122 4.78 -13.32 33.70
CA GLY A 122 5.55 -12.20 34.26
C GLY A 122 5.70 -10.94 33.37
N ARG A 123 5.33 -11.01 32.08
CA ARG A 123 5.43 -9.89 31.11
C ARG A 123 4.09 -9.36 30.58
N GLU A 124 2.97 -9.87 31.08
CA GLU A 124 1.63 -9.66 30.50
C GLU A 124 1.27 -8.17 30.36
N ARG A 125 1.51 -7.34 31.39
CA ARG A 125 1.08 -5.93 31.37
C ARG A 125 1.75 -5.04 30.30
N ARG A 126 3.01 -5.31 29.94
CA ARG A 126 3.72 -4.50 28.91
C ARG A 126 3.41 -4.97 27.50
N GLU A 127 3.09 -6.25 27.33
CA GLU A 127 2.72 -6.80 26.03
C GLU A 127 1.30 -6.40 25.62
N ASP A 128 0.39 -6.28 26.59
CA ASP A 128 -0.96 -5.79 26.36
C ASP A 128 -0.97 -4.34 25.86
N GLU A 129 -0.21 -3.44 26.52
CA GLU A 129 -0.08 -2.04 26.09
C GLU A 129 0.54 -1.93 24.70
N ALA A 130 1.59 -2.71 24.40
CA ALA A 130 2.20 -2.71 23.08
C ALA A 130 1.25 -3.25 22.00
N SER A 131 0.46 -4.27 22.33
CA SER A 131 -0.55 -4.84 21.43
C SER A 131 -1.64 -3.83 21.10
N GLU A 132 -2.17 -3.14 22.11
CA GLU A 132 -3.20 -2.11 21.95
C GLU A 132 -2.70 -0.96 21.07
N ILE A 133 -1.48 -0.47 21.32
CA ILE A 133 -0.86 0.57 20.48
C ILE A 133 -0.68 0.09 19.03
N THR A 134 -0.29 -1.17 18.82
CA THR A 134 -0.13 -1.69 17.45
C THR A 134 -1.45 -1.85 16.71
N GLU A 135 -2.51 -2.22 17.42
CA GLU A 135 -3.87 -2.35 16.88
C GLU A 135 -4.44 -0.98 16.51
N GLU A 136 -4.35 -0.01 17.41
CA GLU A 136 -4.78 1.37 17.14
C GLU A 136 -4.00 1.97 15.97
N ALA A 137 -2.67 1.77 15.94
CA ALA A 137 -1.85 2.22 14.82
C ALA A 137 -2.22 1.50 13.51
N HIS A 138 -2.53 0.21 13.54
CA HIS A 138 -2.97 -0.55 12.37
C HIS A 138 -4.28 0.01 11.81
N GLU A 139 -5.29 0.20 12.66
CA GLU A 139 -6.58 0.75 12.27
C GLU A 139 -6.43 2.18 11.71
N TYR A 140 -5.68 3.04 12.42
CA TYR A 140 -5.41 4.40 11.97
C TYR A 140 -4.73 4.43 10.60
N LEU A 141 -3.68 3.62 10.41
CA LEU A 141 -2.94 3.55 9.15
C LEU A 141 -3.79 2.96 8.01
N ALA A 142 -4.63 1.96 8.29
CA ALA A 142 -5.55 1.38 7.33
C ALA A 142 -6.60 2.41 6.88
N ASN A 143 -7.22 3.12 7.82
CA ASN A 143 -8.18 4.19 7.54
C ASN A 143 -7.54 5.34 6.76
N LEU A 144 -6.33 5.75 7.15
CA LEU A 144 -5.55 6.76 6.42
C LEU A 144 -5.23 6.30 4.99
N ALA A 145 -4.86 5.03 4.80
CA ALA A 145 -4.59 4.47 3.47
C ALA A 145 -5.82 4.57 2.56
N ILE A 146 -7.00 4.17 3.03
CA ILE A 146 -8.23 4.26 2.24
C ILE A 146 -8.60 5.72 1.96
N ALA A 147 -8.50 6.62 2.94
CA ALA A 147 -8.74 8.04 2.74
C ALA A 147 -7.83 8.64 1.65
N LEU A 148 -6.53 8.30 1.68
CA LEU A 148 -5.58 8.76 0.67
C LEU A 148 -5.82 8.13 -0.71
N VAL A 149 -6.23 6.85 -0.76
CA VAL A 149 -6.63 6.20 -2.02
C VAL A 149 -7.86 6.88 -2.62
N MET A 150 -8.88 7.18 -1.81
CA MET A 150 -10.06 7.92 -2.24
C MET A 150 -9.68 9.31 -2.76
N LEU A 151 -8.83 10.03 -2.03
CA LEU A 151 -8.30 11.32 -2.47
C LEU A 151 -7.50 11.21 -3.78
N HIS A 152 -6.75 10.12 -3.97
CA HIS A 152 -6.01 9.84 -5.20
C HIS A 152 -6.93 9.61 -6.39
N VAL A 153 -7.97 8.79 -6.23
CA VAL A 153 -8.97 8.58 -7.28
C VAL A 153 -9.69 9.89 -7.60
N LEU A 154 -10.10 10.66 -6.58
CA LEU A 154 -10.76 11.94 -6.77
C LEU A 154 -9.85 12.97 -7.47
N TYR A 155 -8.57 13.04 -7.09
CA TYR A 155 -7.59 13.89 -7.75
C TYR A 155 -7.43 13.53 -9.23
N LEU A 156 -7.38 12.23 -9.55
CA LEU A 156 -7.30 11.77 -10.94
C LEU A 156 -8.57 12.12 -11.72
N LEU A 157 -9.75 11.97 -11.12
CA LEU A 157 -11.02 12.32 -11.75
C LEU A 157 -11.21 13.83 -11.93
N SER A 158 -10.77 14.67 -11.00
CA SER A 158 -10.96 16.12 -11.11
C SER A 158 -9.92 16.79 -12.01
N PHE A 159 -8.66 16.36 -11.97
CA PHE A 159 -7.55 17.09 -12.60
C PHE A 159 -6.84 16.33 -13.73
N LYS A 160 -7.06 15.02 -13.84
CA LYS A 160 -6.39 14.14 -14.82
C LYS A 160 -7.36 13.18 -15.50
N LEU A 161 -8.59 13.64 -15.78
CA LEU A 161 -9.61 12.92 -16.57
C LEU A 161 -9.07 12.15 -17.79
N PRO A 162 -8.21 12.71 -18.66
CA PRO A 162 -7.66 11.96 -19.79
C PRO A 162 -6.73 10.79 -19.37
N LEU A 163 -6.09 10.86 -18.20
CA LEU A 163 -5.22 9.81 -17.66
C LEU A 163 -6.03 8.68 -16.99
N ALA A 164 -7.10 9.03 -16.26
CA ALA A 164 -8.07 8.06 -15.72
C ALA A 164 -8.76 7.27 -16.85
N ARG A 165 -9.11 7.96 -17.95
CA ARG A 165 -9.65 7.34 -19.17
C ARG A 165 -8.67 6.33 -19.78
N PHE A 166 -7.36 6.56 -19.75
CA PHE A 166 -6.36 5.62 -20.26
C PHE A 166 -6.22 4.35 -19.41
N MET A 167 -6.47 4.44 -18.09
CA MET A 167 -6.49 3.28 -17.20
C MET A 167 -7.76 2.44 -17.34
N LEU A 168 -8.93 3.07 -17.49
CA LEU A 168 -10.24 2.39 -17.59
C LEU A 168 -10.58 1.95 -19.02
N PHE A 169 -10.22 2.74 -20.03
CA PHE A 169 -10.46 2.44 -21.43
C PHE A 169 -9.10 2.26 -22.09
N ALA A 170 -8.72 1.00 -22.32
CA ALA A 170 -7.70 0.71 -23.32
C ALA A 170 -8.18 1.37 -24.61
N ASN A 171 -7.52 2.45 -25.02
CA ASN A 171 -7.85 3.13 -26.26
C ASN A 171 -7.76 2.07 -27.37
N LYS A 172 -8.92 1.70 -27.91
CA LYS A 172 -9.03 0.96 -29.16
C LYS A 172 -8.64 1.97 -30.23
N SER A 173 -7.35 2.29 -30.31
CA SER A 173 -6.81 3.09 -31.40
C SER A 173 -6.98 2.25 -32.66
N GLY A 174 -7.74 2.82 -33.59
CA GLY A 174 -8.29 2.17 -34.77
C GLY A 174 -7.32 1.25 -35.51
N LYS A 175 -7.87 0.12 -35.94
CA LYS A 175 -8.12 -0.09 -37.36
C LYS A 175 -9.63 -0.26 -37.54
#